data_AF-A0A5S4W7D6-F1
#
_entry.id   AF-A0A5S4W7D6-F1
#
_cell.length_a   1.000
_cell.length_b   1.000
_cell.length_c   1.000
_cell.angle_alpha   90.00
_cell.angle_beta   90.00
_cell.angle_gamma   90.00
#
_symmetry.space_group_name_H-M   'P 1'
#
loop_
_entity.id
_entity.type
_entity.pdbx_description
1 polymer ?
#
loop_
_entity_poly.entity_id
_entity_poly.type
_entity_poly.pdbx_seq_one_letter_code
_entity_poly.pdbx_strand_id
1 'polypeptide(L)'
;MKRFLGLLLIAQFFFCSGEVMAQGLSAPSYWKNERGSELFIWSANNGAIQGTFTNHAQGFACQGIPYPASGAIGPTGLYFVVTFAQCNSFTRWVGKTNGSQMPASWMLFYVDKNGKPSKLKGADVFTRVW
;
A
#
# COMPACT_ATOMS: atom_id res chain seq x y z
N MET A 1 52.48 -4.12 -35.44
CA MET A 1 51.51 -4.75 -34.51
C MET A 1 50.80 -3.66 -33.68
N LYS A 2 49.90 -2.86 -34.28
CA LYS A 2 49.12 -1.82 -33.57
C LYS A 2 47.62 -1.88 -33.87
N ARG A 3 47.16 -2.92 -34.58
CA ARG A 3 45.76 -3.10 -34.99
C ARG A 3 44.94 -4.05 -34.10
N PHE A 4 45.56 -4.63 -33.07
CA PHE A 4 44.89 -5.55 -32.15
C PHE A 4 44.46 -4.93 -30.82
N LEU A 5 44.78 -3.65 -30.57
CA LEU A 5 44.44 -2.97 -29.31
C LEU A 5 43.04 -2.32 -29.30
N GLY A 6 42.35 -2.25 -30.44
CA GLY A 6 41.03 -1.61 -30.55
C GLY A 6 39.84 -2.53 -30.27
N LEU A 7 40.04 -3.85 -30.30
CA LEU A 7 38.95 -4.84 -30.19
C LEU A 7 38.68 -5.30 -28.75
N LEU A 8 39.54 -4.96 -27.79
CA LEU A 8 39.40 -5.39 -26.40
C LEU A 8 38.64 -4.38 -25.50
N LEU A 9 38.34 -3.18 -25.99
CA LEU A 9 37.64 -2.13 -25.24
C LEU A 9 36.13 -2.06 -25.47
N ILE A 10 35.58 -2.84 -26.42
CA ILE A 10 34.14 -2.83 -26.74
C ILE A 10 33.37 -3.93 -25.99
N ALA A 11 34.07 -4.91 -25.39
CA ALA A 11 33.42 -6.06 -24.73
C ALA A 11 32.99 -5.83 -23.28
N GLN A 12 33.31 -4.68 -22.66
CA GLN A 12 33.04 -4.43 -21.23
C GLN A 12 31.73 -3.70 -20.94
N PHE A 13 30.91 -3.40 -21.96
CA PHE A 13 29.56 -2.85 -21.80
C PHE A 13 28.49 -3.94 -21.76
N PHE A 14 28.81 -5.12 -21.23
CA PHE A 14 27.79 -6.10 -20.86
C PHE A 14 27.06 -5.59 -19.63
N PHE A 15 25.96 -4.89 -19.91
CA PHE A 15 24.80 -4.67 -19.08
C PHE A 15 24.77 -5.55 -17.82
N CYS A 16 25.24 -4.98 -16.71
CA CYS A 16 24.81 -5.42 -15.39
C CYS A 16 23.39 -4.87 -15.20
N SER A 17 22.42 -5.49 -15.87
CA SER A 17 21.00 -5.31 -15.55
C SER A 17 20.78 -5.96 -14.19
N GLY A 18 21.09 -5.22 -13.12
CA GLY A 18 20.67 -5.61 -11.80
C GLY A 18 19.16 -5.69 -11.81
N GLU A 19 18.62 -6.89 -11.64
CA GLU A 19 17.20 -7.05 -11.34
C GLU A 19 16.95 -6.33 -10.03
N VAL A 20 16.36 -5.13 -10.13
CA VAL A 20 15.75 -4.49 -8.97
C VAL A 20 14.60 -5.40 -8.59
N MET A 21 14.88 -6.32 -7.67
CA MET A 21 13.85 -7.08 -6.98
C MET A 21 12.93 -6.04 -6.35
N ALA A 22 11.79 -5.79 -6.99
CA ALA A 22 10.75 -4.95 -6.42
C ALA A 22 10.46 -5.54 -5.03
N GLN A 23 10.71 -4.75 -3.98
CA GLN A 23 10.39 -5.14 -2.61
C GLN A 23 8.87 -5.26 -2.53
N GLY A 24 8.38 -6.47 -2.81
CA GLY A 24 6.96 -6.78 -2.82
C GLY A 24 6.38 -6.59 -1.42
N LEU A 25 5.10 -6.26 -1.37
CA LEU A 25 4.32 -6.35 -0.15
C LEU A 25 4.22 -7.82 0.22
N SER A 26 4.92 -8.24 1.26
CA SER A 26 4.87 -9.63 1.71
C SER A 26 3.44 -9.97 2.13
N ALA A 27 2.98 -11.15 1.74
CA ALA A 27 1.70 -11.71 2.15
C ALA A 27 1.92 -13.19 2.53
N PRO A 28 1.28 -13.69 3.60
CA PRO A 28 0.45 -12.93 4.53
C PRO A 28 1.27 -11.95 5.39
N SER A 29 0.69 -10.81 5.78
CA SER A 29 1.29 -9.86 6.72
C SER A 29 0.24 -9.04 7.47
N TYR A 30 0.62 -8.51 8.62
CA TYR A 30 -0.25 -7.78 9.53
C TYR A 30 0.35 -6.44 9.93
N TRP A 31 -0.48 -5.41 9.92
CA TRP A 31 -0.06 -4.03 10.08
C TRP A 31 -1.03 -3.28 11.00
N LYS A 32 -0.51 -2.32 11.77
CA LYS A 32 -1.30 -1.39 12.57
C LYS A 32 -0.89 0.04 12.29
N ASN A 33 -1.85 0.95 12.15
CA ASN A 33 -1.54 2.38 12.09
C ASN A 33 -1.38 2.98 13.49
N GLU A 34 -0.98 4.25 13.56
CA GLU A 34 -0.83 5.01 14.81
C GLU A 34 -2.14 5.21 15.57
N ARG A 35 -3.27 4.97 14.91
CA ARG A 35 -4.63 5.06 15.49
C ARG A 35 -5.16 3.70 15.97
N GLY A 36 -4.33 2.66 15.94
CA GLY A 36 -4.66 1.31 16.38
C GLY A 36 -5.49 0.48 15.39
N SER A 37 -5.89 1.05 14.25
CA SER A 37 -6.58 0.32 13.18
C SER A 37 -5.68 -0.74 12.57
N GLU A 38 -6.29 -1.83 12.14
CA GLU A 38 -5.62 -3.08 11.80
C GLU A 38 -5.80 -3.38 10.32
N LEU A 39 -4.72 -3.75 9.63
CA LEU A 39 -4.73 -4.17 8.23
C LEU A 39 -4.04 -5.54 8.14
N PHE A 40 -4.82 -6.57 7.85
CA PHE A 40 -4.34 -7.90 7.53
C PHE A 40 -4.35 -8.10 6.02
N ILE A 41 -3.20 -8.31 5.41
CA ILE A 41 -3.06 -8.63 3.98
C ILE A 41 -2.80 -10.13 3.87
N TRP A 42 -3.74 -10.89 3.31
CA TRP A 42 -3.55 -12.33 3.09
C TRP A 42 -2.97 -12.66 1.71
N SER A 43 -3.11 -11.76 0.73
CA SER A 43 -2.55 -11.96 -0.61
C SER A 43 -2.13 -10.64 -1.27
N ALA A 44 -1.04 -10.71 -2.03
CA ALA A 44 -0.53 -9.64 -2.91
C ALA A 44 -0.19 -10.18 -4.32
N ASN A 45 -0.83 -11.28 -4.74
CA ASN A 45 -0.49 -12.02 -5.95
C ASN A 45 -0.64 -11.16 -7.21
N ASN A 46 0.36 -11.17 -8.09
CA ASN A 46 0.38 -10.39 -9.34
C ASN A 46 0.09 -8.90 -9.13
N GLY A 47 0.47 -8.36 -7.96
CA GLY A 47 0.23 -6.98 -7.61
C GLY A 47 -1.20 -6.68 -7.15
N ALA A 48 -2.11 -7.65 -7.09
CA ALA A 48 -3.45 -7.45 -6.53
C ALA A 48 -3.45 -7.68 -5.02
N ILE A 49 -3.82 -6.65 -4.25
CA ILE A 49 -3.91 -6.73 -2.79
C ILE A 49 -5.28 -7.24 -2.39
N GLN A 50 -5.29 -8.23 -1.50
CA GLN A 50 -6.48 -8.70 -0.80
C GLN A 50 -6.19 -8.77 0.70
N GLY A 51 -7.08 -8.17 1.49
CA GLY A 51 -6.91 -8.03 2.92
C GLY A 51 -8.20 -7.72 3.66
N THR A 52 -8.11 -7.64 4.99
CA THR A 52 -9.17 -7.16 5.88
C THR A 52 -8.63 -5.94 6.61
N PHE A 53 -9.48 -4.93 6.74
CA PHE A 53 -9.22 -3.76 7.54
C PHE A 53 -10.26 -3.66 8.67
N THR A 54 -9.79 -3.42 9.89
CA THR A 54 -10.63 -3.16 11.05
C THR A 54 -10.30 -1.77 11.60
N ASN A 55 -11.28 -0.88 11.61
CA ASN A 55 -11.09 0.47 12.14
C ASN A 55 -11.07 0.46 13.68
N HIS A 56 -10.11 1.16 14.30
CA HIS A 56 -10.11 1.47 15.74
C HIS A 56 -9.87 2.96 16.02
N ALA A 57 -9.88 3.81 14.99
CA ALA A 57 -9.63 5.24 15.14
C ALA A 57 -10.81 5.95 15.83
N GLN A 58 -10.52 6.61 16.96
CA GLN A 58 -11.48 7.44 17.66
C GLN A 58 -11.98 8.59 16.77
N GLY A 59 -13.28 8.91 16.87
CA GLY A 59 -13.92 9.95 16.05
C GLY A 59 -14.40 9.48 14.68
N PHE A 60 -14.13 8.22 14.31
CA PHE A 60 -14.64 7.58 13.10
C PHE A 60 -15.65 6.48 13.45
N ALA A 61 -16.62 6.26 12.57
CA ALA A 61 -17.60 5.19 12.70
C ALA A 61 -17.02 3.81 12.33
N CYS A 62 -17.83 2.76 12.45
CA CYS A 62 -17.47 1.37 12.08
C CYS A 62 -16.24 0.82 12.81
N GLN A 63 -16.09 1.17 14.09
CA GLN A 63 -15.01 0.65 14.92
C GLN A 63 -15.22 -0.82 15.26
N GLY A 64 -14.14 -1.61 15.23
CA GLY A 64 -14.15 -3.03 15.61
C GLY A 64 -14.81 -3.99 14.61
N ILE A 65 -15.23 -3.51 13.44
CA ILE A 65 -15.89 -4.33 12.42
C ILE A 65 -14.89 -4.60 11.28
N PRO A 66 -14.60 -5.88 10.96
CA PRO A 66 -13.71 -6.22 9.86
C PRO A 66 -14.41 -6.00 8.51
N TYR A 67 -13.77 -5.26 7.60
CA TYR A 67 -14.21 -5.06 6.23
C TYR A 67 -13.15 -5.52 5.22
N PRO A 68 -13.55 -5.99 4.03
CA PRO A 68 -12.60 -6.30 2.96
C PRO A 68 -11.81 -5.05 2.54
N ALA A 69 -10.50 -5.22 2.43
CA ALA A 69 -9.55 -4.31 1.81
C ALA A 69 -9.11 -4.90 0.47
N SER A 70 -9.18 -4.09 -0.58
CA SER A 70 -8.76 -4.49 -1.93
C SER A 70 -7.98 -3.38 -2.62
N GLY A 71 -7.02 -3.72 -3.46
CA GLY A 71 -6.20 -2.72 -4.12
C GLY A 71 -5.12 -3.29 -4.99
N ALA A 72 -4.08 -2.50 -5.22
CA ALA A 72 -2.93 -2.94 -6.00
C ALA A 72 -1.61 -2.38 -5.48
N ILE A 73 -0.54 -3.12 -5.73
CA ILE A 73 0.85 -2.71 -5.54
C ILE A 73 1.61 -2.84 -6.86
N GLY A 74 2.47 -1.85 -7.11
CA GLY A 74 3.42 -1.85 -8.22
C GLY A 74 4.72 -1.13 -7.85
N PRO A 75 5.61 -0.88 -8.84
CA PRO A 75 6.93 -0.31 -8.60
C PRO A 75 6.91 1.08 -7.94
N THR A 76 5.83 1.85 -8.14
CA THR A 76 5.70 3.23 -7.67
C THR A 76 5.00 3.35 -6.31
N GLY A 77 4.50 2.25 -5.76
CA GLY A 77 3.77 2.23 -4.49
C GLY A 77 2.54 1.34 -4.55
N LEU A 78 1.61 1.59 -3.63
CA LEU A 78 0.38 0.82 -3.49
C LEU A 78 -0.82 1.73 -3.22
N TYR A 79 -2.00 1.19 -3.45
CA TYR A 79 -3.23 1.71 -2.91
C TYR A 79 -4.13 0.57 -2.44
N PHE A 80 -5.00 0.85 -1.48
CA PHE A 80 -6.10 -0.04 -1.13
C PHE A 80 -7.33 0.77 -0.75
N VAL A 81 -8.49 0.14 -0.90
CA VAL A 81 -9.82 0.70 -0.64
C VAL A 81 -10.54 -0.22 0.33
N VAL A 82 -11.24 0.38 1.29
CA VAL A 82 -12.13 -0.30 2.23
C VAL A 82 -13.49 0.38 2.18
N THR A 83 -14.53 -0.39 1.94
CA THR A 83 -15.92 0.09 1.98
C THR A 83 -16.55 -0.30 3.31
N PHE A 84 -16.86 0.70 4.13
CA PHE A 84 -17.52 0.55 5.42
C PHE A 84 -19.03 0.59 5.21
N ALA A 85 -19.60 -0.53 4.76
CA ALA A 85 -20.99 -0.60 4.29
C ALA A 85 -22.01 -0.08 5.32
N GLN A 86 -21.88 -0.45 6.61
CA GLN A 86 -22.79 0.02 7.65
C GLN A 86 -22.66 1.53 7.96
N CYS A 87 -21.56 2.15 7.54
CA CYS A 87 -21.27 3.56 7.77
C CYS A 87 -21.42 4.42 6.52
N ASN A 88 -21.98 3.86 5.43
CA ASN A 88 -22.21 4.56 4.16
C ASN A 88 -20.97 5.36 3.70
N SER A 89 -19.79 4.76 3.85
CA SER A 89 -18.52 5.41 3.56
C SER A 89 -17.49 4.43 3.02
N PHE A 90 -16.49 4.97 2.34
CA PHE A 90 -15.32 4.21 1.93
C PHE A 90 -14.08 5.09 2.02
N THR A 91 -12.94 4.48 2.26
CA THR A 91 -11.66 5.18 2.32
C THR A 91 -10.68 4.55 1.36
N ARG A 92 -9.97 5.39 0.61
CA ARG A 92 -8.82 4.98 -0.21
C ARG A 92 -7.54 5.47 0.43
N TRP A 93 -6.60 4.56 0.62
CA TRP A 93 -5.22 4.85 1.00
C TRP A 93 -4.31 4.74 -0.22
N VAL A 94 -3.32 5.63 -0.31
CA VAL A 94 -2.27 5.61 -1.33
C VAL A 94 -0.94 5.85 -0.63
N GLY A 95 0.01 4.95 -0.81
CA GLY A 95 1.27 4.97 -0.07
C GLY A 95 2.36 4.11 -0.69
N LYS A 96 3.41 3.86 0.08
CA LYS A 96 4.52 2.96 -0.29
C LYS A 96 5.05 2.25 0.94
N THR A 97 5.55 1.03 0.77
CA THR A 97 6.29 0.34 1.82
C THR A 97 7.74 0.85 1.89
N ASN A 98 8.24 1.03 3.10
CA ASN A 98 9.63 1.35 3.42
C ASN A 98 10.06 0.49 4.61
N GLY A 99 10.66 -0.67 4.33
CA GLY A 99 10.94 -1.67 5.37
C GLY A 99 9.66 -2.14 6.07
N SER A 100 9.61 -1.98 7.39
CA SER A 100 8.46 -2.33 8.24
C SER A 100 7.40 -1.23 8.33
N GLN A 101 7.54 -0.11 7.61
CA GLN A 101 6.56 0.97 7.62
C GLN A 101 5.87 1.13 6.26
N MET A 102 4.64 1.61 6.28
CA MET A 102 3.86 1.97 5.11
C MET A 102 3.16 3.31 5.38
N PRO A 103 3.84 4.44 5.12
CA PRO A 103 3.22 5.75 5.11
C PRO A 103 2.22 5.85 3.95
N ALA A 104 1.01 6.30 4.23
CA ALA A 104 -0.06 6.44 3.25
C ALA A 104 -0.90 7.69 3.50
N SER A 105 -1.22 8.42 2.44
CA SER A 105 -2.26 9.45 2.46
C SER A 105 -3.60 8.81 2.18
N TRP A 106 -4.67 9.27 2.81
CA TRP A 106 -6.01 8.74 2.60
C TRP A 106 -7.05 9.80 2.30
N MET A 107 -8.11 9.36 1.63
CA MET A 107 -9.33 10.13 1.41
C MET A 107 -10.53 9.27 1.78
N LEU A 108 -11.27 9.73 2.78
CA LEU A 108 -12.55 9.17 3.21
C LEU A 108 -13.65 9.89 2.44
N PHE A 109 -14.56 9.11 1.85
CA PHE A 109 -15.78 9.57 1.22
C PHE A 109 -16.95 9.08 2.06
N TYR A 110 -17.82 9.99 2.48
CA TYR A 110 -18.90 9.70 3.44
C TYR A 110 -20.09 10.63 3.21
N VAL A 111 -21.21 10.32 3.86
CA VAL A 111 -22.37 11.22 3.94
C VAL A 111 -22.32 11.94 5.29
N ASP A 112 -22.32 13.28 5.28
CA ASP A 112 -22.28 14.07 6.51
C ASP A 112 -23.61 14.03 7.28
N LYS A 113 -23.63 14.66 8.46
CA LYS A 113 -24.83 14.73 9.33
C LYS A 113 -26.04 15.43 8.68
N ASN A 114 -25.84 16.16 7.59
CA ASN A 114 -26.90 16.85 6.84
C ASN A 114 -27.31 16.07 5.58
N GLY A 115 -26.83 14.83 5.40
CA GLY A 115 -27.11 14.02 4.22
C GLY A 115 -26.29 14.40 2.99
N LYS A 116 -25.23 15.20 3.11
CA LYS A 116 -24.43 15.67 1.98
C LYS A 116 -23.20 14.79 1.74
N PRO A 117 -22.96 14.32 0.51
CA PRO A 117 -21.70 13.68 0.14
C PRO A 117 -20.52 14.59 0.45
N SER A 118 -19.58 14.08 1.23
CA SER A 118 -18.45 14.82 1.79
C SER A 118 -17.18 14.00 1.70
N LYS A 119 -16.05 14.69 1.82
CA LYS A 119 -14.72 14.08 1.81
C LYS A 119 -13.85 14.61 2.94
N LEU A 120 -13.06 13.74 3.52
CA LEU A 120 -12.04 14.07 4.51
C LEU A 120 -10.70 13.49 4.06
N LYS A 121 -9.62 14.23 4.28
CA LYS A 121 -8.26 13.78 3.96
C LYS A 121 -7.44 13.63 5.23
N GLY A 122 -6.47 12.75 5.19
CA GLY A 122 -5.45 12.64 6.23
C GLY A 122 -4.31 11.74 5.80
N ALA A 123 -3.52 11.31 6.77
CA ALA A 123 -2.44 10.37 6.59
C ALA A 123 -2.50 9.26 7.66
N ASP A 124 -1.83 8.16 7.39
CA ASP A 124 -1.58 7.02 8.27
C ASP A 124 -0.14 6.56 8.09
N VAL A 125 0.46 6.05 9.16
CA VAL A 125 1.68 5.25 9.07
C VAL A 125 1.39 3.88 9.63
N PHE A 126 1.20 2.91 8.73
CA PHE A 126 1.07 1.51 9.11
C PHE A 126 2.44 0.94 9.45
N THR A 127 2.58 0.34 10.62
CA THR A 127 3.78 -0.39 11.04
C THR A 127 3.46 -1.88 11.03
N ARG A 128 4.33 -2.66 10.40
CA ARG A 128 4.21 -4.11 10.34
C ARG A 128 4.39 -4.70 11.73
N VAL A 129 3.50 -5.62 12.09
CA VAL A 129 3.56 -6.44 13.29
C VAL A 129 4.20 -7.79 12.99
N TRP A 130 3.81 -8.42 11.86
CA TRP A 130 4.44 -9.64 11.30
C TRP A 130 4.24 -9.73 9.79
#